data_AF-A0A0D5C3W6-F1
#
_entry.id   AF-A0A0D5C3W6-F1
#
_cell.length_a   1.000
_cell.length_b   1.000
_cell.length_c   1.000
_cell.angle_alpha   90.00
_cell.angle_beta   90.00
_cell.angle_gamma   90.00
#
_symmetry.space_group_name_H-M   'P 1'
#
loop_
_entity.id
_entity.type
_entity.pdbx_description
1 polymer ?
#
loop_
_entity_poly.entity_id
_entity_poly.type
_entity_poly.pdbx_seq_one_letter_code
_entity_poly.pdbx_strand_id
1 'polypeptide(L)'
;MKLFVKKIEAIIKRKTFTTIKTNLSVMGTYVIDKRNLDDSDIYDEVKGSRIGSTGIKSVPLAKIEIVVSDKDARKVVEMISKNSGLSSDHGGKIFVSEMEEVVDMETLDAKQDLEVSLEKKIESNALPKRSRFVPLQKFTLHKLQTVYEINKEKLRDDYRIKSFSDFVNYCIVKSLPTLEKQLKNPTVVYENTFGDY
;
A
#
# COMPACT_ATOMS: atom_id res chain seq x y z
N MET A 1 -9.45 -0.90 0.29
CA MET A 1 -8.39 -1.06 1.29
C MET A 1 -7.19 -0.31 0.76
N LYS A 2 -6.87 0.82 1.39
CA LYS A 2 -5.76 1.70 1.02
C LYS A 2 -4.47 0.87 0.99
N LEU A 3 -3.81 0.81 -0.15
CA LEU A 3 -2.41 0.40 -0.21
C LEU A 3 -1.66 1.72 -0.19
N PHE A 4 -0.96 2.00 0.90
CA PHE A 4 -0.05 3.12 0.97
C PHE A 4 1.36 2.59 0.94
N VAL A 5 2.27 3.35 0.35
CA VAL A 5 3.69 3.07 0.48
C VAL A 5 4.23 3.86 1.68
N LYS A 6 5.07 3.22 2.49
CA LYS A 6 5.72 3.85 3.64
C LYS A 6 7.23 3.76 3.52
N LYS A 7 7.90 4.87 3.80
CA LYS A 7 9.34 4.90 4.05
C LYS A 7 9.57 4.66 5.52
N ILE A 8 10.38 3.67 5.83
CA ILE A 8 10.85 3.36 7.17
C ILE A 8 12.33 3.73 7.24
N GLU A 9 12.68 4.59 8.19
CA GLU A 9 14.05 4.91 8.53
C GLU A 9 14.33 4.46 9.95
N ALA A 10 15.39 3.69 10.17
CA ALA A 10 15.70 3.17 11.49
C ALA A 10 17.18 3.37 11.84
N ILE A 11 17.43 3.76 13.08
CA ILE A 11 18.77 3.77 13.67
C ILE A 11 18.96 2.44 14.41
N ILE A 12 20.03 1.72 14.07
CA ILE A 12 20.33 0.38 14.59
C ILE A 12 21.80 0.27 15.00
N LYS A 13 22.14 -0.72 15.84
CA LYS A 13 23.55 -1.07 16.06
C LYS A 13 24.14 -1.63 14.76
N ARG A 14 25.32 -1.16 14.36
CA ARG A 14 25.94 -1.54 13.08
C ARG A 14 26.08 -3.06 12.91
N LYS A 15 26.36 -3.77 14.01
CA LYS A 15 26.52 -5.24 14.04
C LYS A 15 25.25 -6.03 13.73
N THR A 16 24.06 -5.45 13.95
CA THR A 16 22.78 -6.16 13.76
C THR A 16 22.24 -6.06 12.33
N PHE A 17 22.87 -5.23 11.50
CA PHE A 17 22.46 -5.01 10.12
C PHE A 17 22.34 -6.30 9.31
N THR A 18 23.29 -7.23 9.43
CA THR A 18 23.26 -8.49 8.68
C THR A 18 22.02 -9.32 8.99
N THR A 19 21.67 -9.43 10.27
CA THR A 19 20.45 -10.13 10.72
C THR A 19 19.18 -9.47 10.18
N ILE A 20 19.11 -8.14 10.28
CA ILE A 20 17.97 -7.36 9.78
C ILE A 20 17.84 -7.52 8.26
N LYS A 21 18.95 -7.45 7.52
CA LYS A 21 18.97 -7.63 6.06
C LYS A 21 18.45 -9.00 5.66
N THR A 22 18.89 -10.07 6.33
CA THR A 22 18.41 -11.43 6.04
C THR A 22 16.91 -11.56 6.28
N ASN A 23 16.40 -11.02 7.39
CA ASN A 23 14.97 -11.06 7.70
C ASN A 23 14.14 -10.27 6.67
N LEU A 24 14.61 -9.10 6.22
CA LEU A 24 13.94 -8.32 5.19
C LEU A 24 13.87 -9.07 3.85
N SER A 25 14.96 -9.74 3.46
CA SER A 25 15.00 -10.54 2.22
C SER A 25 13.97 -11.68 2.25
N VAL A 26 13.77 -12.34 3.39
CA VAL A 26 12.75 -13.38 3.57
C VAL A 26 11.33 -12.81 3.39
N MET A 27 11.13 -11.53 3.76
CA MET A 27 9.88 -10.79 3.57
C MET A 27 9.75 -10.19 2.16
N GLY A 28 10.69 -10.45 1.25
CA GLY A 28 10.69 -9.87 -0.11
C GLY A 28 10.91 -8.36 -0.13
N THR A 29 11.51 -7.79 0.92
CA THR A 29 11.79 -6.36 1.06
C THR A 29 13.29 -6.11 1.08
N TYR A 30 13.74 -4.99 0.52
CA TYR A 30 15.16 -4.67 0.40
C TYR A 30 15.50 -3.32 1.02
N VAL A 31 16.72 -3.21 1.54
CA VAL A 31 17.27 -1.95 2.07
C VAL A 31 17.72 -1.08 0.90
N ILE A 32 17.30 0.18 0.89
CA ILE A 32 17.59 1.14 -0.18
C ILE A 32 18.86 1.93 0.13
N ASP A 33 18.97 2.40 1.37
CA ASP A 33 20.16 3.11 1.85
C ASP A 33 20.63 2.54 3.19
N LYS A 34 21.95 2.52 3.37
CA LYS A 34 22.61 2.23 4.63
C LYS A 34 23.76 3.19 4.82
N ARG A 35 23.69 4.00 5.87
CA ARG A 35 24.76 4.91 6.28
C ARG A 35 25.26 4.61 7.68
N ASN A 36 26.57 4.60 7.85
CA ASN A 36 27.18 4.51 9.17
C ASN A 36 27.08 5.88 9.85
N LEU A 37 26.78 5.88 11.14
CA LEU A 37 26.80 7.09 11.96
C LEU A 37 28.07 7.05 12.80
N ASP A 38 28.90 8.08 12.67
CA ASP A 38 30.23 8.13 13.31
C ASP A 38 30.28 9.13 14.49
N ASP A 39 29.42 10.16 14.50
CA ASP A 39 29.31 11.15 15.59
C ASP A 39 28.00 11.01 16.38
N SER A 40 27.71 9.82 16.91
CA SER A 40 26.53 9.62 17.77
C SER A 40 26.89 9.71 19.26
N ASP A 41 26.18 10.56 20.01
CA ASP A 41 26.26 10.68 21.48
C ASP A 41 25.58 9.51 22.22
N ILE A 42 25.63 8.30 21.65
CA ILE A 42 25.03 7.09 22.23
C ILE A 42 26.13 6.17 22.74
N TYR A 43 26.09 5.90 24.04
CA TYR A 43 27.09 5.13 24.76
C TYR A 43 26.45 3.94 25.49
N ASP A 44 27.14 2.81 25.50
CA ASP A 44 26.79 1.64 26.32
C ASP A 44 27.73 1.61 27.55
N GLU A 45 27.21 1.17 28.70
CA GLU A 45 28.04 0.85 29.87
C GLU A 45 28.92 -0.36 29.60
N VAL A 46 30.22 -0.22 29.85
CA VAL A 46 31.18 -1.32 29.75
C VAL A 46 31.22 -2.06 31.08
N LYS A 47 30.61 -3.25 31.12
CA LYS A 47 30.77 -4.19 32.24
C LYS A 47 32.15 -4.86 32.17
N GLY A 48 33.18 -4.14 32.61
CA GLY A 48 34.54 -4.68 32.67
C GLY A 48 35.47 -3.82 33.52
N SER A 49 36.07 -4.43 34.55
CA SER A 49 37.04 -3.78 35.44
C SER A 49 38.40 -3.63 34.74
N ARG A 50 38.52 -2.70 33.80
CA ARG A 50 39.84 -2.19 33.38
C ARG A 50 40.11 -0.87 34.10
N ILE A 51 41.11 -0.90 34.98
CA ILE A 51 41.66 0.26 35.68
C ILE A 51 41.95 1.35 34.64
N GLY A 52 41.29 2.50 34.78
CA GLY A 52 41.45 3.68 33.92
C GLY A 52 40.43 3.85 32.79
N SER A 53 39.44 2.96 32.61
CA SER A 53 38.37 3.18 31.62
C SER A 53 37.21 3.99 32.21
N THR A 54 36.65 4.92 31.44
CA THR A 54 35.52 5.78 31.82
C THR A 54 34.19 5.02 32.03
N GLY A 55 34.19 3.69 31.96
CA GLY A 55 32.99 2.85 32.15
C GLY A 55 31.97 2.94 31.01
N ILE A 56 32.20 3.77 30.00
CA ILE A 56 31.31 4.01 28.87
C ILE A 56 32.03 3.77 27.54
N LYS A 57 31.33 3.18 26.56
CA LYS A 57 31.85 2.93 25.22
C LYS A 57 30.87 3.42 24.17
N SER A 58 31.38 4.17 23.19
CA SER A 58 30.59 4.60 22.04
C SER A 58 30.04 3.39 21.28
N VAL A 59 28.77 3.44 20.94
CA VAL A 59 28.07 2.38 20.21
C VAL A 59 28.16 2.68 18.72
N PRO A 60 28.75 1.80 17.88
CA PRO A 60 28.73 1.99 16.43
C PRO A 60 27.31 1.82 15.89
N LEU A 61 26.77 2.89 15.30
CA LEU A 61 25.41 2.91 14.76
C LEU A 61 25.39 2.94 13.22
N ALA A 62 24.22 2.62 12.68
CA ALA A 62 23.89 2.78 11.27
C ALA A 62 22.43 3.24 11.12
N LYS A 63 22.18 4.12 10.15
CA LYS A 63 20.85 4.44 9.64
C LYS A 63 20.56 3.52 8.45
N ILE A 64 19.38 2.90 8.43
CA ILE A 64 18.87 2.15 7.28
C ILE A 64 17.58 2.79 6.78
N GLU A 65 17.38 2.78 5.47
CA GLU A 65 16.18 3.29 4.81
C GLU A 65 15.55 2.19 3.95
N ILE A 66 14.24 2.02 4.07
CA ILE A 66 13.47 0.93 3.46
C ILE A 66 12.13 1.52 2.99
N VAL A 67 11.65 1.07 1.84
CA VAL A 67 10.30 1.40 1.35
C VAL A 67 9.47 0.13 1.31
N VAL A 68 8.28 0.18 1.88
CA VAL A 68 7.40 -0.99 2.08
C VAL A 68 5.94 -0.65 1.83
N SER A 69 5.15 -1.68 1.56
CA SER A 69 3.69 -1.56 1.57
C SER A 69 3.18 -1.30 2.99
N ASP A 70 2.07 -0.59 3.13
CA ASP A 70 1.44 -0.30 4.43
C ASP A 70 1.06 -1.56 5.20
N LYS A 71 0.66 -2.61 4.46
CA LYS A 71 0.35 -3.94 5.00
C LYS A 71 1.53 -4.55 5.76
N ASP A 72 2.75 -4.33 5.26
CA ASP A 72 3.96 -4.92 5.81
C ASP A 72 4.71 -3.96 6.74
N ALA A 73 4.39 -2.66 6.69
CA ALA A 73 5.05 -1.64 7.48
C ALA A 73 5.10 -1.97 8.97
N ARG A 74 3.97 -2.42 9.55
CA ARG A 74 3.92 -2.76 10.98
C ARG A 74 4.83 -3.94 11.33
N LYS A 75 4.83 -4.98 10.49
CA LYS A 75 5.67 -6.17 10.66
C LYS A 75 7.15 -5.82 10.57
N VAL A 76 7.52 -4.98 9.59
CA VAL A 76 8.90 -4.53 9.40
C VAL A 76 9.38 -3.68 10.57
N VAL A 77 8.56 -2.74 11.06
CA VAL A 77 8.88 -1.94 12.26
C VAL A 77 9.12 -2.85 13.48
N GLU A 78 8.25 -3.84 13.70
CA GLU A 78 8.40 -4.75 14.83
C GLU A 78 9.66 -5.62 14.72
N MET A 79 9.94 -6.16 13.53
CA MET A 79 11.13 -6.95 13.26
C MET A 79 12.40 -6.12 13.50
N ILE A 80 12.46 -4.89 12.99
CA ILE A 80 13.60 -3.98 13.21
C ILE A 80 13.72 -3.67 14.69
N SER A 81 12.63 -3.34 15.38
CA SER A 81 12.67 -3.02 16.81
C SER A 81 13.29 -4.16 17.63
N LYS A 82 12.90 -5.42 17.38
CA LYS A 82 13.41 -6.60 18.10
C LYS A 82 14.88 -6.91 17.78
N ASN A 83 15.33 -6.61 16.55
CA ASN A 83 16.67 -6.98 16.09
C ASN A 83 17.66 -5.79 16.05
N SER A 84 17.21 -4.56 16.29
CA SER A 84 18.04 -3.34 16.21
C SER A 84 19.23 -3.35 17.17
N GLY A 85 19.09 -4.04 18.30
CA GLY A 85 20.04 -4.01 19.40
C GLY A 85 20.01 -2.73 20.22
N LEU A 86 19.02 -1.85 20.00
CA LEU A 86 18.78 -0.63 20.77
C LEU A 86 17.42 -0.70 21.46
N SER A 87 17.32 -0.09 22.65
CA SER A 87 16.04 0.21 23.30
C SER A 87 15.61 1.65 23.00
N SER A 88 14.34 1.97 23.26
CA SER A 88 13.80 3.33 23.16
C SER A 88 14.64 4.34 23.95
N ASP A 89 15.11 3.91 25.13
CA ASP A 89 15.77 4.77 26.10
C ASP A 89 17.25 4.98 25.75
N HIS A 90 17.81 4.10 24.91
CA HIS A 90 19.21 4.14 24.46
C HIS A 90 19.32 4.63 23.00
N GLY A 91 18.43 5.55 22.58
CA GLY A 91 18.51 6.21 21.28
C GLY A 91 17.98 5.40 20.10
N GLY A 92 17.37 4.23 20.34
CA GLY A 92 16.66 3.47 19.31
C GLY A 92 15.43 4.25 18.83
N LYS A 93 15.46 4.75 17.59
CA LYS A 93 14.34 5.44 16.95
C LYS A 93 14.07 4.85 15.57
N ILE A 94 12.79 4.69 15.27
CA ILE A 94 12.29 4.30 13.95
C ILE A 94 11.32 5.40 13.52
N PHE A 95 11.58 5.97 12.36
CA PHE A 95 10.74 6.98 11.72
C PHE A 95 9.95 6.31 10.60
N VAL A 96 8.66 6.60 10.54
CA VAL A 96 7.76 6.11 9.50
C VAL A 96 7.16 7.31 8.82
N SER A 97 7.40 7.44 7.52
CA SER A 97 6.88 8.52 6.69
C SER A 97 6.01 7.94 5.59
N GLU A 98 4.90 8.60 5.29
CA GLU A 98 4.05 8.23 4.15
C GLU A 98 4.73 8.69 2.85
N MET A 99 4.74 7.83 1.84
CA MET A 99 5.24 8.16 0.50
C MET A 99 4.05 8.31 -0.44
N GLU A 100 4.08 9.33 -1.28
CA GLU A 100 3.01 9.59 -2.25
C GLU A 100 3.08 8.63 -3.45
N GLU A 101 4.29 8.36 -3.94
CA GLU A 101 4.52 7.49 -5.09
C GLU A 101 5.92 6.86 -5.05
N VAL A 102 6.05 5.71 -5.72
CA VAL A 102 7.35 5.12 -6.05
C VAL A 102 7.37 4.88 -7.55
N VAL A 103 8.33 5.48 -8.24
CA VAL A 103 8.45 5.39 -9.70
C VAL A 103 9.48 4.34 -10.07
N ASP A 104 9.10 3.41 -10.95
CA ASP A 104 10.02 2.46 -11.56
C ASP A 104 10.93 3.20 -12.56
N MET A 105 12.25 3.03 -12.45
CA MET A 105 13.20 3.76 -13.32
C MET A 105 13.20 3.28 -14.76
N GLU A 106 12.84 2.02 -15.03
CA GLU A 106 12.84 1.45 -16.38
C GLU A 106 11.53 1.78 -17.11
N THR A 107 10.39 1.55 -16.46
CA THR A 107 9.08 1.75 -17.11
C THR A 107 8.57 3.18 -16.96
N LEU A 108 9.13 3.96 -16.03
CA LEU A 108 8.59 5.24 -15.57
C LEU A 108 7.15 5.13 -15.04
N ASP A 109 6.66 3.91 -14.81
CA ASP A 109 5.38 3.71 -14.18
C ASP A 109 5.50 4.06 -12.70
N ALA A 110 4.73 5.05 -12.29
CA ALA A 110 4.49 5.24 -10.88
C ALA A 110 3.69 4.02 -10.38
N LYS A 111 4.27 3.26 -9.45
CA LYS A 111 3.48 2.59 -8.42
C LYS A 111 2.94 3.67 -7.48
N GLN A 112 2.05 4.47 -8.02
CA GLN A 112 1.06 5.20 -7.27
C GLN A 112 -0.03 4.17 -7.02
N ASP A 113 -0.11 3.66 -5.79
CA ASP A 113 -1.32 2.94 -5.41
C ASP A 113 -2.50 3.86 -5.74
N LEU A 114 -3.42 3.34 -6.54
CA LEU A 114 -4.58 4.02 -7.11
C LEU A 114 -5.54 4.51 -6.02
N GLU A 115 -5.13 5.51 -5.26
CA GLU A 115 -5.96 6.64 -4.92
C GLU A 115 -5.27 7.86 -5.51
N VAL A 116 -5.35 7.99 -6.84
CA VAL A 116 -5.63 9.31 -7.39
C VAL A 116 -6.70 9.88 -6.48
N SER A 117 -6.44 11.05 -5.91
CA SER A 117 -7.46 11.89 -5.30
C SER A 117 -8.58 12.13 -6.34
N LEU A 118 -9.45 11.14 -6.53
CA LEU A 118 -10.67 11.25 -7.33
C LEU A 118 -11.64 12.17 -6.59
N GLU A 119 -11.50 12.32 -5.28
CA GLU A 119 -12.19 13.36 -4.52
C GLU A 119 -11.77 14.76 -4.98
N LYS A 120 -10.49 15.03 -5.30
CA LYS A 120 -10.06 16.34 -5.84
C LYS A 120 -10.25 16.53 -7.34
N LYS A 121 -10.33 15.45 -8.14
CA LYS A 121 -10.55 15.57 -9.60
C LYS A 121 -12.02 15.45 -10.04
N ILE A 122 -12.93 15.01 -9.15
CA ILE A 122 -14.38 14.91 -9.44
C ILE A 122 -15.19 16.08 -8.83
N GLU A 123 -14.58 16.95 -8.01
CA GLU A 123 -15.25 18.14 -7.48
C GLU A 123 -15.78 19.12 -8.55
N SER A 124 -15.43 18.94 -9.84
CA SER A 124 -15.99 19.76 -10.92
C SER A 124 -17.30 19.24 -11.54
N ASN A 125 -17.86 18.10 -11.12
CA ASN A 125 -19.20 17.68 -11.56
C ASN A 125 -20.04 17.25 -10.36
N ALA A 126 -20.76 18.22 -9.79
CA ALA A 126 -21.66 18.05 -8.66
C ALA A 126 -22.56 16.81 -8.81
N LEU A 127 -22.25 15.76 -8.04
CA LEU A 127 -23.15 14.63 -7.85
C LEU A 127 -24.35 15.09 -6.99
N PRO A 128 -25.59 14.69 -7.32
CA PRO A 128 -26.78 15.16 -6.62
C PRO A 128 -26.76 14.72 -5.15
N LYS A 129 -27.01 15.69 -4.26
CA LYS A 129 -27.08 15.51 -2.80
C LYS A 129 -28.22 14.53 -2.45
N ARG A 130 -27.85 13.47 -1.72
CA ARG A 130 -28.66 12.32 -1.25
C ARG A 130 -29.15 11.36 -2.34
N SER A 131 -28.30 10.39 -2.63
CA SER A 131 -28.68 9.15 -3.31
C SER A 131 -29.47 8.23 -2.35
N ARG A 132 -30.74 7.94 -2.69
CA ARG A 132 -31.61 6.92 -2.05
C ARG A 132 -31.17 5.48 -2.35
N PHE A 133 -30.05 5.28 -3.05
CA PHE A 133 -29.60 3.96 -3.46
C PHE A 133 -29.06 3.16 -2.26
N VAL A 134 -29.42 1.88 -2.23
CA VAL A 134 -28.95 0.90 -1.26
C VAL A 134 -27.44 0.66 -1.48
N PRO A 135 -26.64 0.29 -0.45
CA PRO A 135 -25.18 0.15 -0.59
C PRO A 135 -24.72 -0.69 -1.79
N LEU A 136 -25.42 -1.78 -2.10
CA LEU A 136 -25.11 -2.62 -3.25
C LEU A 136 -25.32 -1.90 -4.59
N GLN A 137 -26.39 -1.13 -4.73
CA GLN A 137 -26.65 -0.32 -5.93
C GLN A 137 -25.58 0.76 -6.10
N LYS A 138 -25.13 1.37 -4.99
CA LYS A 138 -24.01 2.33 -5.01
C LYS A 138 -22.71 1.67 -5.46
N PHE A 139 -22.39 0.49 -4.93
CA PHE A 139 -21.21 -0.27 -5.31
C PHE A 139 -21.23 -0.64 -6.80
N THR A 140 -22.36 -1.16 -7.29
CA THR A 140 -22.52 -1.54 -8.70
C THR A 140 -22.41 -0.34 -9.62
N LEU A 141 -23.05 0.78 -9.30
CA LEU A 141 -22.95 2.01 -10.08
C LEU A 141 -21.52 2.55 -10.08
N HIS A 142 -20.82 2.50 -8.95
CA HIS A 142 -19.42 2.91 -8.86
C HIS A 142 -18.53 2.04 -9.77
N LYS A 143 -18.69 0.71 -9.73
CA LYS A 143 -17.95 -0.22 -10.59
C LYS A 143 -18.22 0.05 -12.07
N LEU A 144 -19.49 0.27 -12.46
CA LEU A 144 -19.86 0.64 -13.83
C LEU A 144 -19.26 1.99 -14.24
N GLN A 145 -19.21 2.96 -13.33
CA GLN A 145 -18.62 4.28 -13.59
C GLN A 145 -17.11 4.17 -13.84
N THR A 146 -16.40 3.36 -13.05
CA THR A 146 -14.98 3.07 -13.28
C THR A 146 -14.76 2.46 -14.67
N VAL A 147 -15.56 1.45 -15.05
CA VAL A 147 -15.47 0.82 -16.37
C VAL A 147 -15.75 1.82 -17.50
N TYR A 148 -16.76 2.67 -17.33
CA TYR A 148 -17.12 3.68 -18.32
C TYR A 148 -16.01 4.69 -18.54
N GLU A 149 -15.44 5.28 -17.48
CA GLU A 149 -14.41 6.31 -17.63
C GLU A 149 -13.10 5.75 -18.20
N ILE A 150 -12.68 4.53 -17.81
CA ILE A 150 -11.50 3.87 -18.38
C ILE A 150 -11.65 3.60 -19.88
N ASN A 151 -12.86 3.28 -20.33
CA ASN A 151 -13.13 2.84 -21.70
C ASN A 151 -13.88 3.88 -22.53
N LYS A 152 -13.98 5.12 -22.04
CA LYS A 152 -14.89 6.14 -22.58
C LYS A 152 -14.68 6.42 -24.06
N GLU A 153 -13.43 6.45 -24.50
CA GLU A 153 -13.07 6.70 -25.90
C GLU A 153 -13.56 5.57 -26.80
N LYS A 154 -13.29 4.31 -26.42
CA LYS A 154 -13.77 3.12 -27.15
C LYS A 154 -15.28 2.96 -27.10
N LEU A 155 -15.91 3.35 -25.99
CA LEU A 155 -17.36 3.26 -25.83
C LEU A 155 -18.10 4.33 -26.66
N ARG A 156 -17.46 5.47 -26.95
CA ARG A 156 -18.01 6.51 -27.83
C ARG A 156 -18.07 6.09 -29.30
N ASP A 157 -17.33 5.05 -29.68
CA ASP A 157 -17.40 4.48 -31.03
C ASP A 157 -18.75 3.77 -31.27
N ASP A 158 -19.44 3.28 -30.22
CA ASP A 158 -20.83 2.84 -30.32
C ASP A 158 -21.77 4.05 -30.19
N TYR A 159 -22.47 4.37 -31.27
CA TYR A 159 -23.41 5.50 -31.36
C TYR A 159 -24.51 5.49 -30.28
N ARG A 160 -24.76 4.34 -29.64
CA ARG A 160 -25.75 4.17 -28.57
C ARG A 160 -25.27 4.66 -27.21
N ILE A 161 -23.97 4.85 -27.01
CA ILE A 161 -23.38 5.17 -25.71
C ILE A 161 -22.74 6.57 -25.76
N LYS A 162 -23.54 7.60 -25.48
CA LYS A 162 -23.07 9.01 -25.48
C LYS A 162 -22.75 9.52 -24.08
N SER A 163 -23.36 8.93 -23.07
CA SER A 163 -23.21 9.29 -21.65
C SER A 163 -23.05 8.07 -20.76
N PHE A 164 -22.67 8.29 -19.50
CA PHE A 164 -22.63 7.23 -18.48
C PHE A 164 -24.01 6.59 -18.28
N SER A 165 -25.10 7.38 -18.35
CA SER A 165 -26.46 6.84 -18.24
C SER A 165 -26.78 5.90 -19.40
N ASP A 166 -26.36 6.24 -20.62
CA ASP A 166 -26.56 5.39 -21.80
C ASP A 166 -25.77 4.08 -21.67
N PHE A 167 -24.57 4.15 -21.11
CA PHE A 167 -23.76 2.97 -20.82
C PHE A 167 -24.44 2.03 -19.81
N VAL A 168 -24.97 2.57 -18.72
CA VAL A 168 -25.73 1.79 -17.73
C VAL A 168 -26.94 1.13 -18.38
N ASN A 169 -27.70 1.89 -19.18
CA ASN A 169 -28.86 1.36 -19.91
C ASN A 169 -28.45 0.24 -20.89
N TYR A 170 -27.35 0.43 -21.62
CA TYR A 170 -26.82 -0.57 -22.54
C TYR A 170 -26.45 -1.86 -21.81
N CYS A 171 -25.77 -1.78 -20.66
CA CYS A 171 -25.44 -2.95 -19.84
C CYS A 171 -26.68 -3.71 -19.37
N ILE A 172 -27.70 -2.98 -18.92
CA ILE A 172 -28.97 -3.58 -18.48
C ILE A 172 -29.64 -4.31 -19.65
N VAL A 173 -29.86 -3.62 -20.77
CA VAL A 173 -30.51 -4.18 -21.96
C VAL A 173 -29.77 -5.40 -22.49
N LYS A 174 -28.43 -5.39 -22.47
CA LYS A 174 -27.62 -6.52 -22.92
C LYS A 174 -27.68 -7.74 -21.99
N SER A 175 -27.92 -7.52 -20.69
CA SER A 175 -28.00 -8.59 -19.69
C SER A 175 -29.37 -9.29 -19.64
N LEU A 176 -30.45 -8.60 -20.03
CA LEU A 176 -31.82 -9.12 -19.95
C LEU A 176 -32.03 -10.43 -20.73
N PRO A 177 -31.59 -10.59 -22.00
CA PRO A 177 -31.79 -11.83 -22.74
C PRO A 177 -31.11 -13.04 -22.07
N THR A 178 -29.95 -12.83 -21.46
CA THR A 178 -29.21 -13.87 -20.72
C THR A 178 -29.99 -14.30 -19.48
N LEU A 179 -30.48 -13.34 -18.70
CA LEU A 179 -31.30 -13.58 -17.52
C LEU A 179 -32.60 -14.30 -17.89
N GLU A 180 -33.29 -13.86 -18.95
CA GLU A 180 -34.51 -14.50 -19.45
C GLU A 180 -34.27 -15.95 -19.89
N LYS A 181 -33.12 -16.22 -20.54
CA LYS A 181 -32.75 -17.58 -20.96
C LYS A 181 -32.42 -18.48 -19.77
N GLN A 182 -31.77 -17.94 -18.74
CA GLN A 182 -31.47 -18.66 -17.49
C GLN A 182 -32.76 -18.97 -16.72
N LEU A 183 -33.68 -18.01 -16.60
CA LEU A 183 -34.96 -18.21 -15.92
C LEU A 183 -35.88 -19.22 -16.62
N LYS A 184 -35.80 -19.31 -17.96
CA LYS A 184 -36.56 -20.31 -18.74
C LYS A 184 -35.98 -21.73 -18.67
N ASN A 185 -34.71 -21.89 -18.27
CA ASN A 185 -34.04 -23.19 -18.17
C ASN A 185 -33.48 -23.37 -16.75
N PRO A 186 -34.31 -23.78 -15.77
CA PRO A 186 -33.94 -23.84 -14.36
C PRO A 186 -32.82 -24.84 -14.02
N THR A 187 -32.34 -25.63 -14.99
CA THR A 187 -31.26 -26.61 -14.82
C THR A 187 -29.85 -26.05 -14.92
N VAL A 188 -29.66 -24.75 -15.23
CA VAL A 188 -28.33 -24.14 -15.18
C VAL A 188 -28.07 -23.67 -13.75
N VAL A 189 -27.53 -24.61 -12.97
CA VAL A 189 -26.94 -24.44 -11.65
C VAL A 189 -26.24 -23.09 -11.54
N TYR A 190 -26.60 -22.33 -10.50
CA TYR A 190 -25.80 -21.20 -10.04
C TYR A 190 -24.38 -21.72 -9.80
N GLU A 191 -23.44 -21.42 -10.70
CA GLU A 191 -22.03 -21.42 -10.31
C GLU A 191 -21.91 -20.36 -9.21
N ASN A 192 -21.94 -20.83 -7.98
CA ASN A 192 -21.51 -20.08 -6.81
C ASN A 192 -20.04 -19.73 -7.02
N THR A 193 -19.76 -18.62 -7.69
CA THR A 193 -18.43 -17.97 -7.67
C THR A 193 -18.30 -17.09 -6.42
N PHE A 194 -18.69 -17.65 -5.27
CA PHE A 194 -18.34 -17.17 -3.93
C PHE A 194 -17.82 -18.36 -3.13
N GLY A 195 -16.73 -18.93 -3.62
CA GLY A 195 -15.87 -19.86 -2.89
C GLY A 195 -14.45 -19.30 -2.91
N ASP A 196 -13.87 -19.25 -1.72
CA ASP A 196 -12.47 -18.99 -1.39
C ASP A 196 -11.98 -17.53 -1.42
N TYR A 197 -12.28 -16.81 -0.33
CA TYR A 197 -11.28 -16.26 0.62
C TYR A 197 -11.93 -15.98 1.98
#